data_AF-A0A6C0HNK3-F1
#
_entry.id   AF-A0A6C0HNK3-F1
#
_cell.length_a   1.000
_cell.length_b   1.000
_cell.length_c   1.000
_cell.angle_alpha   90.00
_cell.angle_beta   90.00
_cell.angle_gamma   90.00
#
_symmetry.space_group_name_H-M   'P 1'
#
loop_
_entity.id
_entity.type
_entity.pdbx_description
1 polymer ?
#
loop_
_entity_poly.entity_id
_entity_poly.type
_entity_poly.pdbx_seq_one_letter_code
_entity_poly.pdbx_strand_id
1 'polypeptide(L)'
;MNNAPLKYKYNNNNNNNNNNTNTNNNSHARGGGGKDMNGLGGPYNVYKYYNEWDDDTIHPKKQRCMCIDFQDANDFNKNSRCEKTAIKGSDFCDKHQNCVSYLRNFLSGSEPEFQPQLWSNPYIEGSHNCYSYFLNRQMRAVKEKCQEICLLKNKKGCPQNDSECSDLKQQPGDYDLLKRTGSDKDKQRIYRCPQMQKKILTDNASIYPIAFNKQCPANYYKGAMVIDSGVGYGFKQTGNNSNSSNNSKKGEGNTFHFYRQDNDGKWSHKPGISSVDNKDASNKLIYVPHFANRDYRKEGDDDSLYYNEFCGYYCIPTNQSEHKKLV
;
A
#
# COMPACT_ATOMS: atom_id res chain seq x y z
N MET A 1 -19.31 -58.79 -12.92
CA MET A 1 -19.98 -57.67 -12.21
C MET A 1 -19.29 -56.38 -12.63
N ASN A 2 -20.06 -55.54 -13.31
CA ASN A 2 -19.82 -54.15 -13.72
C ASN A 2 -19.39 -53.27 -12.51
N ASN A 3 -18.70 -52.11 -12.60
CA ASN A 3 -18.56 -51.08 -13.63
C ASN A 3 -17.32 -50.20 -13.31
N ALA A 4 -16.68 -49.68 -14.36
CA ALA A 4 -15.83 -48.47 -14.32
C ALA A 4 -16.57 -47.31 -15.04
N PRO A 5 -16.35 -46.04 -14.68
CA PRO A 5 -17.14 -44.92 -15.18
C PRO A 5 -16.61 -44.30 -16.48
N LEU A 6 -17.55 -43.65 -17.17
CA LEU A 6 -17.52 -43.11 -18.52
C LEU A 6 -16.77 -41.77 -18.67
N LYS A 7 -16.26 -41.58 -19.89
CA LYS A 7 -15.60 -40.40 -20.47
C LYS A 7 -16.59 -39.35 -21.00
N TYR A 8 -15.99 -38.20 -21.38
CA TYR A 8 -16.30 -37.30 -22.53
C TYR A 8 -17.13 -36.03 -22.21
N LYS A 9 -16.99 -34.88 -22.89
CA LYS A 9 -16.00 -34.28 -23.82
C LYS A 9 -16.30 -32.79 -23.92
N TYR A 10 -15.28 -32.00 -24.26
CA TYR A 10 -15.32 -30.58 -24.66
C TYR A 10 -16.16 -30.38 -25.93
N ASN A 11 -16.85 -29.24 -26.06
CA ASN A 11 -17.33 -28.76 -27.37
C ASN A 11 -17.21 -27.23 -27.47
N ASN A 12 -16.58 -26.80 -28.56
CA ASN A 12 -16.31 -25.43 -28.97
C ASN A 12 -17.32 -25.08 -30.07
N ASN A 13 -18.02 -23.94 -30.00
CA ASN A 13 -18.81 -23.45 -31.13
C ASN A 13 -18.71 -21.92 -31.23
N ASN A 14 -18.01 -21.48 -32.27
CA ASN A 14 -18.09 -20.15 -32.84
C ASN A 14 -19.43 -19.99 -33.56
N ASN A 15 -20.10 -18.87 -33.36
CA ASN A 15 -21.06 -18.35 -34.33
C ASN A 15 -20.96 -16.82 -34.38
N ASN A 16 -20.50 -16.32 -35.53
CA ASN A 16 -20.61 -14.94 -35.96
C ASN A 16 -22.07 -14.64 -36.29
N ASN A 17 -22.59 -13.51 -35.82
CA ASN A 17 -23.69 -12.81 -36.49
C ASN A 17 -23.48 -11.30 -36.34
N ASN A 18 -23.14 -10.66 -37.47
CA ASN A 18 -23.23 -9.22 -37.67
C ASN A 18 -24.70 -8.86 -37.89
N ASN A 19 -25.20 -7.84 -37.20
CA ASN A 19 -26.23 -6.97 -37.74
C ASN A 19 -26.08 -5.55 -37.21
N ASN A 20 -26.11 -4.63 -38.18
CA ASN A 20 -26.01 -3.18 -38.09
C ASN A 20 -27.07 -2.57 -37.18
N THR A 21 -26.68 -1.52 -36.44
CA THR A 21 -27.23 -0.15 -36.51
C THR A 21 -26.77 0.60 -35.27
N ASN A 22 -25.94 1.63 -35.42
CA ASN A 22 -25.80 2.63 -34.37
C ASN A 22 -25.73 4.02 -34.98
N THR A 23 -26.84 4.70 -34.80
CA THR A 23 -27.08 6.11 -35.06
C THR A 23 -26.24 6.96 -34.09
N ASN A 24 -25.67 8.03 -34.64
CA ASN A 24 -25.16 9.15 -33.86
C ASN A 24 -26.25 9.70 -32.94
N ASN A 25 -25.93 9.87 -31.65
CA ASN A 25 -26.43 10.97 -30.81
C ASN A 25 -25.52 11.09 -29.58
N ASN A 26 -24.57 12.03 -29.66
CA ASN A 26 -23.70 12.42 -28.56
C ASN A 26 -24.29 13.69 -27.93
N SER A 27 -25.05 13.55 -26.84
CA SER A 27 -25.45 14.66 -25.99
C SER A 27 -25.23 14.28 -24.53
N HIS A 28 -24.74 15.26 -23.77
CA HIS A 28 -24.12 15.12 -22.47
C HIS A 28 -25.04 14.55 -21.39
N ALA A 29 -24.57 13.53 -20.67
CA ALA A 29 -25.12 13.16 -19.37
C ALA A 29 -23.99 12.81 -18.39
N ARG A 30 -23.88 13.63 -17.34
CA ARG A 30 -23.10 13.38 -16.12
C ARG A 30 -23.67 12.14 -15.43
N GLY A 31 -22.86 11.10 -15.29
CA GLY A 31 -23.23 9.87 -14.58
C GLY A 31 -21.99 9.13 -14.13
N GLY A 32 -21.57 9.38 -12.89
CA GLY A 32 -20.53 8.60 -12.20
C GLY A 32 -21.08 7.22 -11.85
N GLY A 33 -20.97 6.29 -12.79
CA GLY A 33 -21.12 4.87 -12.51
C GLY A 33 -19.81 4.34 -11.95
N GLY A 34 -19.80 4.01 -10.66
CA GLY A 34 -18.75 3.17 -10.08
C GLY A 34 -18.67 1.88 -10.88
N LYS A 35 -17.54 1.63 -11.54
CA LYS A 35 -17.36 0.40 -12.32
C LYS A 35 -17.34 -0.78 -11.37
N ASP A 36 -18.19 -1.76 -11.66
CA ASP A 36 -18.31 -3.03 -10.94
C ASP A 36 -16.94 -3.66 -10.66
N MET A 37 -16.70 -3.97 -9.37
CA MET A 37 -15.45 -4.55 -8.85
C MET A 37 -15.23 -6.03 -9.21
N ASN A 38 -16.02 -6.58 -10.15
CA ASN A 38 -15.92 -7.99 -10.57
C ASN A 38 -15.11 -8.20 -11.86
N GLY A 39 -14.61 -7.13 -12.49
CA GLY A 39 -13.80 -7.19 -13.70
C GLY A 39 -12.30 -7.15 -13.39
N LEU A 40 -11.75 -8.23 -12.84
CA LEU A 40 -10.30 -8.41 -12.69
C LEU A 40 -9.63 -8.44 -14.08
N GLY A 41 -9.11 -7.31 -14.54
CA GLY A 41 -8.26 -7.25 -15.73
C GLY A 41 -6.90 -7.88 -15.45
N GLY A 42 -6.81 -9.20 -15.29
CA GLY A 42 -5.56 -9.93 -15.02
C GLY A 42 -4.90 -9.63 -13.67
N PRO A 43 -3.93 -10.45 -13.22
CA PRO A 43 -3.31 -10.36 -11.90
C PRO A 43 -2.44 -9.09 -11.69
N TYR A 44 -2.31 -8.25 -12.70
CA TYR A 44 -1.38 -7.10 -12.71
C TYR A 44 -2.07 -5.73 -12.76
N ASN A 45 -3.41 -5.59 -12.80
CA ASN A 45 -4.05 -4.28 -13.03
C ASN A 45 -4.90 -3.75 -11.86
N VAL A 46 -4.55 -4.07 -10.62
CA VAL A 46 -5.38 -3.69 -9.45
C VAL A 46 -5.25 -2.20 -9.08
N TYR A 47 -4.34 -1.45 -9.71
CA TYR A 47 -4.00 -0.05 -9.36
C TYR A 47 -5.00 1.05 -9.72
N LYS A 48 -6.23 0.73 -10.15
CA LYS A 48 -7.09 1.74 -10.81
C LYS A 48 -8.53 1.86 -10.31
N TYR A 49 -8.81 1.38 -9.10
CA TYR A 49 -10.19 1.37 -8.57
C TYR A 49 -10.33 2.19 -7.29
N TYR A 50 -9.86 3.44 -7.32
CA TYR A 50 -10.27 4.45 -6.35
C TYR A 50 -10.61 5.75 -7.08
N ASN A 51 -11.48 6.55 -6.47
CA ASN A 51 -11.82 7.86 -6.98
C ASN A 51 -10.75 8.86 -6.51
N GLU A 52 -10.01 9.48 -7.43
CA GLU A 52 -8.97 10.46 -7.09
C GLU A 52 -9.54 11.62 -6.24
N TRP A 53 -10.80 12.01 -6.46
CA TRP A 53 -11.51 13.05 -5.69
C TRP A 53 -11.72 12.71 -4.20
N ASP A 54 -11.47 11.47 -3.81
CA ASP A 54 -11.54 11.01 -2.42
C ASP A 54 -10.19 11.02 -1.71
N ASP A 55 -9.10 11.27 -2.44
CA ASP A 55 -7.72 11.28 -1.95
C ASP A 55 -7.32 12.65 -1.40
N ASP A 56 -7.09 12.76 -0.09
CA ASP A 56 -6.68 14.03 0.54
C ASP A 56 -5.28 14.50 0.09
N THR A 57 -4.48 13.63 -0.52
CA THR A 57 -3.18 14.02 -1.09
C THR A 57 -3.37 14.89 -2.34
N ILE A 58 -4.39 14.59 -3.16
CA ILE A 58 -4.64 15.26 -4.44
C ILE A 58 -5.69 16.36 -4.30
N HIS A 59 -6.76 16.07 -3.55
CA HIS A 59 -7.90 16.97 -3.36
C HIS A 59 -8.15 17.21 -1.87
N PRO A 60 -7.25 17.95 -1.18
CA PRO A 60 -7.38 18.19 0.25
C PRO A 60 -8.67 18.94 0.58
N LYS A 61 -9.48 18.37 1.48
CA LYS A 61 -10.72 18.99 1.98
C LYS A 61 -10.69 19.10 3.51
N LYS A 62 -10.85 20.31 4.02
CA LYS A 62 -10.94 20.55 5.46
C LYS A 62 -12.22 19.95 6.02
N GLN A 63 -12.11 19.32 7.19
CA GLN A 63 -13.23 18.76 7.95
C GLN A 63 -14.10 17.76 7.17
N ARG A 64 -13.57 17.05 6.16
CA ARG A 64 -14.32 15.97 5.49
C ARG A 64 -14.40 14.72 6.38
N CYS A 65 -15.52 14.02 6.35
CA CYS A 65 -15.66 12.69 6.95
C CYS A 65 -14.59 11.73 6.39
N MET A 66 -13.86 11.04 7.27
CA MET A 66 -12.81 10.08 6.89
C MET A 66 -13.36 8.68 6.56
N CYS A 67 -14.69 8.49 6.61
CA CYS A 67 -15.32 7.20 6.36
C CYS A 67 -15.79 7.02 4.91
N ILE A 68 -16.03 5.76 4.55
CA ILE A 68 -16.78 5.36 3.36
C ILE A 68 -18.26 5.75 3.53
N ASP A 69 -18.92 6.11 2.43
CA ASP A 69 -20.33 6.50 2.41
C ASP A 69 -21.31 5.30 2.54
N PHE A 70 -21.18 4.48 3.57
CA PHE A 70 -22.12 3.38 3.80
C PHE A 70 -23.48 3.92 4.30
N GLN A 71 -24.58 3.33 3.82
CA GLN A 71 -25.92 3.64 4.34
C GLN A 71 -26.23 2.88 5.63
N ASP A 72 -25.83 1.61 5.69
CA ASP A 72 -25.97 0.75 6.86
C ASP A 72 -24.82 -0.28 6.91
N ALA A 73 -24.81 -1.12 7.94
CA ALA A 73 -23.73 -2.07 8.20
C ALA A 73 -23.52 -3.13 7.10
N ASN A 74 -24.49 -3.30 6.19
CA ASN A 74 -24.45 -4.28 5.09
C ASN A 74 -24.17 -3.64 3.71
N ASP A 75 -23.92 -2.33 3.64
CA ASP A 75 -23.69 -1.60 2.38
C ASP A 75 -22.24 -1.74 1.86
N PHE A 76 -21.90 -2.91 1.34
CA PHE A 76 -20.55 -3.23 0.83
C PHE A 76 -20.29 -2.77 -0.62
N ASN A 77 -21.28 -2.13 -1.26
CA ASN A 77 -21.23 -1.78 -2.68
C ASN A 77 -20.63 -0.40 -2.92
N LYS A 78 -20.71 0.49 -1.91
CA LYS A 78 -20.09 1.82 -1.97
C LYS A 78 -18.67 1.78 -1.44
N ASN A 79 -17.75 2.31 -2.25
CA ASN A 79 -16.33 2.47 -1.90
C ASN A 79 -15.89 3.93 -1.94
N SER A 80 -16.80 4.84 -2.27
CA SER A 80 -16.55 6.28 -2.27
C SER A 80 -16.52 6.81 -0.85
N ARG A 81 -15.71 7.84 -0.64
CA ARG A 81 -15.65 8.55 0.63
C ARG A 81 -16.91 9.37 0.85
N CYS A 82 -17.37 9.43 2.10
CA CYS A 82 -18.46 10.29 2.48
C CYS A 82 -18.15 11.77 2.14
N GLU A 83 -19.12 12.45 1.53
CA GLU A 83 -19.01 13.87 1.17
C GLU A 83 -19.39 14.82 2.31
N LYS A 84 -20.00 14.29 3.39
CA LYS A 84 -20.40 15.08 4.54
C LYS A 84 -19.19 15.58 5.33
N THR A 85 -19.39 16.70 6.00
CA THR A 85 -18.44 17.27 6.96
C THR A 85 -18.41 16.44 8.23
N ALA A 86 -17.21 16.21 8.76
CA ALA A 86 -16.99 15.65 10.08
C ALA A 86 -17.48 16.64 11.16
N ILE A 87 -18.06 16.11 12.23
CA ILE A 87 -18.49 16.94 13.35
C ILE A 87 -17.28 17.37 14.19
N LYS A 88 -17.42 18.44 14.96
CA LYS A 88 -16.33 18.95 15.82
C LYS A 88 -15.85 17.87 16.80
N GLY A 89 -14.55 17.60 16.80
CA GLY A 89 -13.92 16.61 17.70
C GLY A 89 -14.01 15.16 17.21
N SER A 90 -14.51 14.92 16.00
CA SER A 90 -14.57 13.59 15.37
C SER A 90 -13.94 13.64 13.98
N ASP A 91 -13.42 12.50 13.53
CA ASP A 91 -13.00 12.30 12.13
C ASP A 91 -14.19 11.98 11.21
N PHE A 92 -15.40 11.82 11.77
CA PHE A 92 -16.58 11.32 11.06
C PHE A 92 -17.75 12.30 11.10
N CYS A 93 -18.66 12.20 10.12
CA CYS A 93 -19.92 12.92 10.11
C CYS A 93 -20.95 12.32 11.08
N ASP A 94 -22.06 13.01 11.29
CA ASP A 94 -23.21 12.58 12.11
C ASP A 94 -23.63 11.12 11.86
N LYS A 95 -23.63 10.67 10.60
CA LYS A 95 -24.06 9.32 10.21
C LYS A 95 -23.00 8.23 10.37
N HIS A 96 -21.71 8.58 10.41
CA HIS A 96 -20.61 7.62 10.31
C HIS A 96 -19.75 7.54 11.57
N GLN A 97 -20.30 7.89 12.74
CA GLN A 97 -19.56 7.81 14.01
C GLN A 97 -19.10 6.38 14.35
N ASN A 98 -19.81 5.36 13.86
CA ASN A 98 -19.45 3.94 14.00
C ASN A 98 -18.55 3.42 12.87
N CYS A 99 -17.90 4.30 12.09
CA CYS A 99 -17.07 3.92 10.93
C CYS A 99 -16.07 2.81 11.23
N VAL A 100 -15.34 2.91 12.36
CA VAL A 100 -14.34 1.90 12.73
C VAL A 100 -15.00 0.53 12.92
N SER A 101 -16.19 0.47 13.53
CA SER A 101 -16.94 -0.78 13.66
C SER A 101 -17.38 -1.33 12.31
N TYR A 102 -17.76 -0.47 11.37
CA TYR A 102 -18.09 -0.87 10.01
C TYR A 102 -16.87 -1.42 9.27
N LEU A 103 -15.72 -0.74 9.35
CA LEU A 103 -14.47 -1.16 8.70
C LEU A 103 -13.95 -2.51 9.21
N ARG A 104 -14.31 -2.90 10.44
CA ARG A 104 -13.99 -4.23 10.99
C ARG A 104 -14.64 -5.38 10.22
N ASN A 105 -15.71 -5.13 9.46
CA ASN A 105 -16.30 -6.13 8.57
C ASN A 105 -15.35 -6.56 7.43
N PHE A 106 -14.28 -5.79 7.17
CA PHE A 106 -13.27 -6.10 6.16
C PHE A 106 -12.04 -6.85 6.70
N LEU A 107 -12.03 -7.16 7.99
CA LEU A 107 -10.95 -7.91 8.66
C LEU A 107 -11.14 -9.41 8.48
N SER A 108 -10.07 -10.15 8.22
CA SER A 108 -10.08 -11.62 8.20
C SER A 108 -10.07 -12.24 9.61
N GLY A 109 -9.72 -11.45 10.62
CA GLY A 109 -9.45 -11.91 11.99
C GLY A 109 -8.00 -12.35 12.19
N SER A 110 -7.14 -12.17 11.19
CA SER A 110 -5.71 -12.53 11.23
C SER A 110 -4.80 -11.29 11.25
N GLU A 111 -5.37 -10.09 11.32
CA GLU A 111 -4.63 -8.84 11.33
C GLU A 111 -3.70 -8.71 12.54
N PRO A 112 -2.46 -8.22 12.35
CA PRO A 112 -1.58 -7.90 13.47
C PRO A 112 -2.14 -6.77 14.33
N GLU A 113 -1.76 -6.76 15.61
CA GLU A 113 -2.01 -5.62 16.48
C GLU A 113 -1.03 -4.47 16.17
N PHE A 114 -1.48 -3.23 16.37
CA PHE A 114 -0.60 -2.06 16.34
C PHE A 114 0.34 -2.06 17.56
N GLN A 115 1.61 -2.41 17.35
CA GLN A 115 2.59 -2.65 18.43
C GLN A 115 3.84 -1.78 18.27
N PRO A 116 3.76 -0.43 18.43
CA PRO A 116 4.88 0.47 18.16
C PRO A 116 6.13 0.15 19.00
N GLN A 117 5.96 -0.32 20.24
CA GLN A 117 7.06 -0.68 21.14
C GLN A 117 7.88 -1.87 20.63
N LEU A 118 7.27 -2.82 19.92
CA LEU A 118 8.02 -3.95 19.33
C LEU A 118 8.88 -3.52 18.14
N TRP A 119 8.54 -2.39 17.52
CA TRP A 119 9.23 -1.82 16.37
C TRP A 119 10.19 -0.68 16.74
N SER A 120 10.17 -0.21 17.99
CA SER A 120 11.01 0.89 18.50
C SER A 120 12.36 0.44 19.08
N ASN A 121 12.68 -0.86 19.02
CA ASN A 121 14.03 -1.33 19.34
C ASN A 121 15.00 -0.69 18.34
N PRO A 122 16.10 -0.03 18.76
CA PRO A 122 16.99 0.70 17.85
C PRO A 122 17.49 -0.12 16.66
N TYR A 123 17.77 -1.40 16.88
CA TYR A 123 18.26 -2.30 15.83
C TYR A 123 17.18 -2.72 14.84
N ILE A 124 15.91 -2.62 15.21
CA ILE A 124 14.76 -2.87 14.32
C ILE A 124 14.38 -1.56 13.65
N GLU A 125 14.24 -0.49 14.42
CA GLU A 125 13.85 0.83 13.95
C GLU A 125 14.80 1.36 12.86
N GLY A 126 16.11 1.26 13.08
CA GLY A 126 17.14 1.74 12.14
C GLY A 126 17.40 0.85 10.91
N SER A 127 16.94 -0.41 10.90
CA SER A 127 17.28 -1.39 9.85
C SER A 127 16.08 -1.94 9.07
N HIS A 128 14.87 -1.82 9.60
CA HIS A 128 13.63 -2.24 8.95
C HIS A 128 12.85 -1.02 8.52
N ASN A 129 12.16 -1.07 7.38
CA ASN A 129 11.43 0.07 6.82
C ASN A 129 9.92 -0.22 6.68
N CYS A 130 9.21 0.65 5.95
CA CYS A 130 7.80 0.46 5.60
C CYS A 130 7.49 -0.89 4.96
N TYR A 131 8.39 -1.44 4.14
CA TYR A 131 8.17 -2.73 3.48
C TYR A 131 8.27 -3.90 4.48
N SER A 132 9.27 -3.90 5.35
CA SER A 132 9.35 -4.88 6.44
C SER A 132 8.14 -4.80 7.38
N TYR A 133 7.68 -3.58 7.70
CA TYR A 133 6.48 -3.36 8.52
C TYR A 133 5.20 -3.88 7.85
N PHE A 134 5.06 -3.60 6.55
CA PHE A 134 3.98 -4.10 5.70
C PHE A 134 3.92 -5.63 5.66
N LEU A 135 5.07 -6.31 5.63
CA LEU A 135 5.16 -7.77 5.75
C LEU A 135 5.07 -8.27 7.19
N ASN A 136 4.92 -7.38 8.18
CA ASN A 136 4.97 -7.66 9.61
C ASN A 136 6.20 -8.52 9.99
N ARG A 137 7.36 -8.20 9.42
CA ARG A 137 8.54 -9.06 9.46
C ARG A 137 9.77 -8.34 9.99
N GLN A 138 10.31 -8.86 11.09
CA GLN A 138 11.59 -8.48 11.67
C GLN A 138 12.62 -9.59 11.40
N MET A 139 13.52 -9.38 10.42
CA MET A 139 14.54 -10.37 10.07
C MET A 139 15.65 -10.37 11.12
N ARG A 140 15.82 -11.52 11.78
CA ARG A 140 16.82 -11.68 12.84
C ARG A 140 18.24 -11.34 12.36
N ALA A 141 18.65 -11.85 11.19
CA ALA A 141 19.97 -11.57 10.63
C ALA A 141 20.22 -10.08 10.39
N VAL A 142 19.21 -9.32 9.93
CA VAL A 142 19.31 -7.87 9.74
C VAL A 142 19.42 -7.14 11.07
N LYS A 143 18.62 -7.55 12.07
CA LYS A 143 18.69 -7.00 13.42
C LYS A 143 20.07 -7.22 14.06
N GLU A 144 20.56 -8.45 14.02
CA GLU A 144 21.88 -8.84 14.56
C GLU A 144 23.00 -8.08 13.82
N LYS A 145 22.91 -7.96 12.49
CA LYS A 145 23.89 -7.20 11.72
C LYS A 145 23.88 -5.70 12.05
N CYS A 146 22.71 -5.10 12.21
CA CYS A 146 22.59 -3.71 12.65
C CYS A 146 23.17 -3.53 14.06
N GLN A 147 22.95 -4.48 14.96
CA GLN A 147 23.56 -4.45 16.29
C GLN A 147 25.09 -4.46 16.24
N GLU A 148 25.70 -5.31 15.41
CA GLU A 148 27.15 -5.32 15.21
C GLU A 148 27.66 -3.97 14.72
N ILE A 149 27.09 -3.44 13.62
CA ILE A 149 27.50 -2.17 13.00
C ILE A 149 27.40 -1.04 14.01
N CYS A 150 26.27 -0.97 14.72
CA CYS A 150 26.03 0.11 15.64
C CYS A 150 26.96 0.05 16.86
N LEU A 151 27.19 -1.12 17.46
CA LEU A 151 28.08 -1.24 18.64
C LEU A 151 29.56 -0.95 18.31
N LEU A 152 30.00 -1.24 17.08
CA LEU A 152 31.36 -0.90 16.62
C LEU A 152 31.60 0.61 16.61
N LYS A 153 30.59 1.41 16.27
CA LYS A 153 30.69 2.87 16.16
C LYS A 153 30.24 3.60 17.43
N ASN A 154 29.28 3.04 18.18
CA ASN A 154 28.65 3.67 19.33
C ASN A 154 28.95 2.90 20.63
N LYS A 155 30.11 3.19 21.24
CA LYS A 155 30.59 2.51 22.47
C LYS A 155 29.68 2.65 23.70
N LYS A 156 28.73 3.59 23.71
CA LYS A 156 27.82 3.88 24.83
C LYS A 156 26.37 3.44 24.57
N GLY A 157 26.11 2.71 23.50
CA GLY A 157 24.78 2.27 23.10
C GLY A 157 24.27 2.96 21.84
N CYS A 158 23.23 2.37 21.26
CA CYS A 158 22.78 2.70 19.92
C CYS A 158 21.69 3.77 19.90
N PRO A 159 21.84 4.84 19.09
CA PRO A 159 20.81 5.87 18.97
C PRO A 159 19.57 5.29 18.29
N GLN A 160 18.41 5.84 18.64
CA GLN A 160 17.20 5.65 17.83
C GLN A 160 17.41 6.35 16.49
N ASN A 161 17.10 5.67 15.40
CA ASN A 161 17.31 6.15 14.02
C ASN A 161 18.78 6.27 13.59
N ASP A 162 19.61 5.31 13.96
CA ASP A 162 20.97 5.23 13.42
C ASP A 162 20.95 5.03 11.90
N SER A 163 21.36 6.07 11.15
CA SER A 163 21.44 6.02 9.69
C SER A 163 22.41 4.94 9.20
N GLU A 164 23.33 4.49 10.03
CA GLU A 164 24.36 3.49 9.71
C GLU A 164 23.77 2.11 9.38
N CYS A 165 22.59 1.79 9.89
CA CYS A 165 21.89 0.56 9.54
C CYS A 165 21.01 0.70 8.28
N SER A 166 21.00 1.88 7.64
CA SER A 166 20.07 2.16 6.56
C SER A 166 20.24 1.29 5.34
N ASP A 167 21.46 0.86 5.06
CA ASP A 167 21.76 0.00 3.91
C ASP A 167 21.23 -1.43 4.07
N LEU A 168 20.84 -1.82 5.29
CA LEU A 168 20.22 -3.11 5.57
C LEU A 168 18.71 -3.15 5.30
N LYS A 169 18.11 -2.01 4.95
CA LYS A 169 16.66 -1.89 4.68
C LYS A 169 16.26 -2.71 3.48
N GLN A 170 15.48 -3.76 3.72
CA GLN A 170 14.86 -4.58 2.68
C GLN A 170 14.05 -3.73 1.69
N GLN A 171 14.23 -3.98 0.40
CA GLN A 171 13.44 -3.39 -0.67
C GLN A 171 12.67 -4.48 -1.44
N PRO A 172 11.49 -4.18 -1.99
CA PRO A 172 10.84 -5.07 -2.93
C PRO A 172 11.74 -5.39 -4.13
N GLY A 173 11.89 -6.67 -4.44
CA GLY A 173 12.69 -7.22 -5.52
C GLY A 173 14.11 -7.64 -5.12
N ASP A 174 14.56 -7.31 -3.90
CA ASP A 174 15.91 -7.66 -3.45
C ASP A 174 16.07 -9.19 -3.34
N TYR A 175 15.04 -9.90 -2.86
CA TYR A 175 15.12 -11.35 -2.68
C TYR A 175 15.19 -12.09 -4.00
N ASP A 176 14.29 -11.80 -4.95
CA ASP A 176 14.33 -12.39 -6.29
C ASP A 176 15.67 -12.10 -6.99
N LEU A 177 16.18 -10.87 -6.88
CA LEU A 177 17.45 -10.50 -7.47
C LEU A 177 18.59 -11.33 -6.86
N LEU A 178 18.73 -11.34 -5.53
CA LEU A 178 19.74 -12.15 -4.83
C LEU A 178 19.64 -13.63 -5.19
N LYS A 179 18.43 -14.18 -5.29
CA LYS A 179 18.21 -15.58 -5.66
C LYS A 179 18.65 -15.90 -7.10
N ARG A 180 18.45 -14.97 -8.04
CA ARG A 180 18.79 -15.18 -9.46
C ARG A 180 20.26 -14.89 -9.78
N THR A 181 20.87 -13.90 -9.14
CA THR A 181 22.21 -13.39 -9.51
C THR A 181 23.27 -13.60 -8.43
N GLY A 182 22.87 -13.97 -7.21
CA GLY A 182 23.76 -14.01 -6.04
C GLY A 182 24.22 -12.63 -5.55
N SER A 183 23.64 -11.53 -6.06
CA SER A 183 24.12 -10.16 -5.79
C SER A 183 23.00 -9.13 -6.01
N ASP A 184 22.87 -8.15 -5.13
CA ASP A 184 21.91 -7.03 -5.27
C ASP A 184 22.48 -5.82 -6.04
N LYS A 185 23.70 -5.93 -6.57
CA LYS A 185 24.42 -4.80 -7.22
C LYS A 185 23.70 -4.22 -8.44
N ASP A 186 22.97 -5.06 -9.18
CA ASP A 186 22.27 -4.66 -10.41
C ASP A 186 20.80 -4.23 -10.16
N LYS A 187 20.48 -3.80 -8.93
CA LYS A 187 19.13 -3.41 -8.55
C LYS A 187 18.62 -2.21 -9.35
N GLN A 188 17.45 -2.39 -9.98
CA GLN A 188 16.76 -1.32 -10.68
C GLN A 188 15.84 -0.54 -9.74
N ARG A 189 16.09 0.76 -9.58
CA ARG A 189 15.28 1.67 -8.75
C ARG A 189 14.12 2.29 -9.53
N ILE A 190 13.27 1.44 -10.11
CA ILE A 190 12.05 1.88 -10.80
C ILE A 190 10.88 1.76 -9.83
N TYR A 191 10.38 2.90 -9.36
CA TYR A 191 9.26 2.99 -8.42
C TYR A 191 7.98 3.44 -9.13
N ARG A 192 7.40 2.52 -9.89
CA ARG A 192 6.09 2.68 -10.54
C ARG A 192 5.17 1.54 -10.11
N CYS A 193 3.88 1.78 -10.00
CA CYS A 193 2.94 0.82 -9.45
C CYS A 193 3.04 -0.59 -10.09
N PRO A 194 3.05 -0.75 -11.44
CA PRO A 194 3.18 -2.06 -12.08
C PRO A 194 4.49 -2.78 -11.74
N GLN A 195 5.61 -2.06 -11.72
CA GLN A 195 6.94 -2.59 -11.44
C GLN A 195 7.08 -2.99 -9.97
N MET A 196 6.56 -2.16 -9.06
CA MET A 196 6.63 -2.40 -7.62
C MET A 196 5.80 -3.60 -7.19
N GLN A 197 4.58 -3.73 -7.69
CA GLN A 197 3.81 -4.95 -7.44
C GLN A 197 4.47 -6.17 -8.04
N LYS A 198 5.01 -6.10 -9.27
CA LYS A 198 5.75 -7.24 -9.83
C LYS A 198 6.87 -7.67 -8.89
N LYS A 199 7.64 -6.72 -8.35
CA LYS A 199 8.68 -6.99 -7.35
C LYS A 199 8.13 -7.67 -6.08
N ILE A 200 7.04 -7.15 -5.51
CA ILE A 200 6.39 -7.72 -4.31
C ILE A 200 5.94 -9.16 -4.55
N LEU A 201 5.24 -9.40 -5.65
CA LEU A 201 4.64 -10.69 -5.99
C LEU A 201 5.71 -11.73 -6.37
N THR A 202 6.80 -11.32 -7.04
CA THR A 202 7.91 -12.21 -7.34
C THR A 202 8.67 -12.59 -6.06
N ASP A 203 8.89 -11.65 -5.15
CA ASP A 203 9.54 -11.92 -3.87
C ASP A 203 8.67 -12.79 -2.94
N ASN A 204 7.34 -12.66 -3.03
CA ASN A 204 6.39 -13.29 -2.13
C ASN A 204 5.23 -13.90 -2.92
N ALA A 205 5.41 -15.14 -3.39
CA ALA A 205 4.41 -15.84 -4.21
C ALA A 205 3.04 -16.03 -3.53
N SER A 206 3.00 -15.97 -2.19
CA SER A 206 1.77 -16.10 -1.40
C SER A 206 1.00 -14.77 -1.29
N ILE A 207 1.63 -13.62 -1.59
CA ILE A 207 0.94 -12.32 -1.63
C ILE A 207 0.16 -12.21 -2.94
N TYR A 208 -1.05 -11.65 -2.89
CA TYR A 208 -1.83 -11.35 -4.09
C TYR A 208 -2.69 -10.11 -3.90
N PRO A 209 -3.04 -9.39 -4.99
CA PRO A 209 -3.78 -8.16 -4.88
C PRO A 209 -5.27 -8.40 -4.61
N ILE A 210 -5.92 -7.44 -3.94
CA ILE A 210 -7.32 -7.54 -3.51
C ILE A 210 -7.99 -6.17 -3.59
N ALA A 211 -9.33 -6.13 -3.63
CA ALA A 211 -10.07 -4.88 -3.46
C ALA A 211 -10.17 -4.49 -1.97
N PHE A 212 -10.35 -3.20 -1.69
CA PHE A 212 -10.45 -2.71 -0.31
C PHE A 212 -11.58 -3.38 0.49
N ASN A 213 -12.79 -3.40 -0.07
CA ASN A 213 -14.01 -3.93 0.54
C ASN A 213 -14.11 -5.46 0.54
N LYS A 214 -13.09 -6.16 0.02
CA LYS A 214 -13.02 -7.61 0.08
C LYS A 214 -12.19 -8.03 1.29
N GLN A 215 -12.71 -8.99 2.03
CA GLN A 215 -12.03 -9.62 3.14
C GLN A 215 -10.91 -10.52 2.59
N CYS A 216 -9.75 -10.51 3.24
CA CYS A 216 -8.72 -11.51 2.99
C CYS A 216 -9.16 -12.88 3.57
N PRO A 217 -8.69 -14.01 3.05
CA PRO A 217 -8.96 -15.32 3.62
C PRO A 217 -8.32 -15.46 5.01
N ALA A 218 -8.70 -16.50 5.74
CA ALA A 218 -8.08 -16.84 7.01
C ALA A 218 -6.54 -16.97 6.86
N ASN A 219 -5.81 -16.52 7.88
CA ASN A 219 -4.36 -16.41 7.91
C ASN A 219 -3.74 -15.38 6.96
N TYR A 220 -4.54 -14.42 6.48
CA TYR A 220 -4.05 -13.29 5.69
C TYR A 220 -4.57 -11.97 6.25
N TYR A 221 -3.75 -10.93 6.21
CA TYR A 221 -4.16 -9.56 6.54
C TYR A 221 -3.96 -8.66 5.32
N LYS A 222 -4.54 -7.44 5.35
CA LYS A 222 -4.41 -6.51 4.24
C LYS A 222 -3.22 -5.56 4.42
N GLY A 223 -2.52 -5.30 3.34
CA GLY A 223 -1.59 -4.17 3.23
C GLY A 223 -1.92 -3.30 2.03
N ALA A 224 -1.35 -2.10 1.97
CA ALA A 224 -1.52 -1.17 0.86
C ALA A 224 -0.18 -0.56 0.42
N MET A 225 -0.08 -0.20 -0.85
CA MET A 225 1.10 0.43 -1.43
C MET A 225 0.75 1.77 -2.08
N VAL A 226 1.65 2.74 -1.94
CA VAL A 226 1.62 4.02 -2.63
C VAL A 226 3.00 4.35 -3.18
N ILE A 227 3.07 5.24 -4.15
CA ILE A 227 4.33 5.76 -4.69
C ILE A 227 4.30 7.28 -4.79
N ASP A 228 5.50 7.86 -4.78
CA ASP A 228 5.73 9.18 -5.36
C ASP A 228 6.02 8.97 -6.84
N SER A 229 5.09 9.37 -7.69
CA SER A 229 5.23 9.20 -9.15
C SER A 229 6.26 10.16 -9.78
N GLY A 230 6.81 11.11 -9.03
CA GLY A 230 7.68 12.17 -9.54
C GLY A 230 6.94 13.22 -10.36
N VAL A 231 5.62 13.09 -10.51
CA VAL A 231 4.76 14.05 -11.20
C VAL A 231 4.10 14.96 -10.17
N GLY A 232 4.74 16.08 -9.86
CA GLY A 232 4.13 17.13 -9.02
C GLY A 232 3.20 18.02 -9.84
N TYR A 233 1.94 18.17 -9.41
CA TYR A 233 1.14 19.33 -9.81
C TYR A 233 1.78 20.59 -9.21
N GLY A 234 2.59 21.31 -10.00
CA GLY A 234 2.81 22.75 -9.80
C GLY A 234 3.89 23.22 -8.82
N PHE A 235 4.93 22.45 -8.48
CA PHE A 235 6.11 23.04 -7.83
C PHE A 235 7.09 23.57 -8.89
N LYS A 236 7.12 24.90 -9.08
CA LYS A 236 8.25 25.58 -9.72
C LYS A 236 9.43 25.45 -8.76
N GLN A 237 10.49 24.75 -9.17
CA GLN A 237 11.77 24.80 -8.48
C GLN A 237 12.28 26.25 -8.52
N THR A 238 12.16 26.98 -7.42
CA THR A 238 12.88 28.24 -7.22
C THR A 238 14.09 27.93 -6.36
N GLY A 239 15.21 27.58 -7.00
CA GLY A 239 16.44 27.26 -6.29
C GLY A 239 17.47 26.59 -7.18
N ASN A 240 18.25 27.39 -7.90
CA ASN A 240 19.51 26.94 -8.48
C ASN A 240 20.48 26.64 -7.34
N ASN A 241 20.58 25.38 -6.91
CA ASN A 241 21.81 24.86 -6.34
C ASN A 241 21.94 23.37 -6.66
N SER A 242 22.55 23.13 -7.81
CA SER A 242 23.10 21.87 -8.27
C SER A 242 24.18 21.38 -7.31
N ASN A 243 23.82 20.47 -6.40
CA ASN A 243 24.72 19.45 -5.83
C ASN A 243 24.00 18.36 -5.01
N SER A 244 22.73 18.08 -5.32
CA SER A 244 22.21 16.73 -5.09
C SER A 244 22.32 15.98 -6.41
N SER A 245 22.88 14.77 -6.38
CA SER A 245 23.02 13.87 -7.53
C SER A 245 21.65 13.39 -8.01
N ASN A 246 20.83 14.32 -8.48
CA ASN A 246 19.50 14.10 -9.04
C ASN A 246 19.64 13.76 -10.52
N ASN A 247 20.08 12.54 -10.80
CA ASN A 247 19.88 11.88 -12.08
C ASN A 247 18.57 11.07 -12.07
N SER A 248 17.50 11.58 -11.45
CA SER A 248 16.15 11.05 -11.64
C SER A 248 15.71 11.38 -13.06
N LYS A 249 15.88 10.41 -13.96
CA LYS A 249 15.37 10.50 -15.34
C LYS A 249 13.87 10.77 -15.27
N LYS A 250 13.44 11.83 -15.97
CA LYS A 250 12.04 12.22 -16.17
C LYS A 250 11.17 10.98 -16.43
N GLY A 251 10.36 10.59 -15.44
CA GLY A 251 9.43 9.47 -15.52
C GLY A 251 9.70 8.30 -14.57
N GLU A 252 10.80 8.25 -13.83
CA GLU A 252 10.96 7.28 -12.74
C GLU A 252 10.32 7.88 -11.48
N GLY A 253 9.31 7.21 -10.89
CA GLY A 253 8.80 7.65 -9.59
C GLY A 253 9.93 7.69 -8.57
N ASN A 254 9.85 8.60 -7.59
CA ASN A 254 10.97 8.91 -6.71
C ASN A 254 11.12 7.87 -5.59
N THR A 255 10.01 7.36 -5.07
CA THR A 255 10.01 6.45 -3.93
C THR A 255 8.66 5.73 -3.78
N PHE A 256 8.57 4.84 -2.80
CA PHE A 256 7.36 4.08 -2.47
C PHE A 256 7.10 4.13 -0.96
N HIS A 257 5.89 3.76 -0.57
CA HIS A 257 5.52 3.58 0.82
C HIS A 257 4.44 2.53 1.00
N PHE A 258 4.34 1.98 2.20
CA PHE A 258 3.41 0.91 2.52
C PHE A 258 2.66 1.15 3.83
N TYR A 259 1.45 0.60 3.87
CA TYR A 259 0.55 0.59 5.03
C TYR A 259 0.15 -0.84 5.36
N ARG A 260 -0.14 -1.09 6.63
CA ARG A 260 -0.66 -2.36 7.13
C ARG A 260 -2.01 -2.15 7.82
N GLN A 261 -2.96 -3.04 7.59
CA GLN A 261 -4.22 -3.06 8.32
C GLN A 261 -4.00 -3.71 9.69
N ASP A 262 -4.49 -3.06 10.74
CA ASP A 262 -4.39 -3.54 12.12
C ASP A 262 -5.72 -4.17 12.58
N ASN A 263 -5.66 -4.97 13.63
CA ASN A 263 -6.80 -5.74 14.17
C ASN A 263 -7.96 -4.89 14.72
N ASP A 264 -7.78 -3.58 14.88
CA ASP A 264 -8.81 -2.66 15.32
C ASP A 264 -9.63 -2.04 14.17
N GLY A 265 -9.29 -2.37 12.92
CA GLY A 265 -9.91 -1.86 11.70
C GLY A 265 -9.24 -0.62 11.12
N LYS A 266 -8.20 -0.09 11.76
CA LYS A 266 -7.40 1.04 11.27
C LYS A 266 -6.17 0.54 10.52
N TRP A 267 -5.32 1.49 10.14
CA TRP A 267 -4.09 1.25 9.43
C TRP A 267 -2.92 1.98 10.08
N SER A 268 -1.74 1.41 9.92
CA SER A 268 -0.49 1.97 10.38
C SER A 268 0.63 1.82 9.35
N HIS A 269 1.72 2.54 9.57
CA HIS A 269 2.86 2.57 8.67
C HIS A 269 4.15 2.90 9.42
N LYS A 270 5.29 2.73 8.73
CA LYS A 270 6.62 3.06 9.26
C LYS A 270 7.35 4.02 8.30
N PRO A 271 7.46 5.32 8.59
CA PRO A 271 8.11 6.29 7.72
C PRO A 271 9.63 6.09 7.67
N GLY A 272 10.12 5.36 6.66
CA GLY A 272 11.54 5.06 6.53
C GLY A 272 12.07 4.30 7.75
N ILE A 273 13.08 4.85 8.43
CA ILE A 273 13.61 4.29 9.69
C ILE A 273 12.95 4.86 10.94
N SER A 274 12.06 5.83 10.83
CA SER A 274 11.39 6.45 11.98
C SER A 274 10.44 5.47 12.67
N SER A 275 10.07 5.77 13.92
CA SER A 275 9.08 5.01 14.68
C SER A 275 7.78 4.76 13.90
N VAL A 276 7.15 3.63 14.19
CA VAL A 276 5.85 3.26 13.60
C VAL A 276 4.77 4.25 14.03
N ASP A 277 3.88 4.62 13.12
CA ASP A 277 2.80 5.58 13.34
C ASP A 277 1.48 5.06 12.73
N ASN A 278 0.34 5.53 13.22
CA ASN A 278 -1.00 5.25 12.71
C ASN A 278 -1.70 6.51 12.15
N LYS A 279 -0.94 7.60 12.01
CA LYS A 279 -1.44 8.87 11.50
C LYS A 279 -0.92 9.22 10.13
N ASP A 280 -1.72 9.95 9.37
CA ASP A 280 -1.40 10.48 8.06
C ASP A 280 -0.63 11.82 8.16
N ALA A 281 -0.30 12.42 7.01
CA ALA A 281 0.45 13.68 6.96
C ALA A 281 -0.33 14.88 7.56
N SER A 282 -1.65 14.76 7.76
CA SER A 282 -2.50 15.74 8.45
C SER A 282 -2.65 15.44 9.95
N ASN A 283 -1.88 14.49 10.50
CA ASN A 283 -1.98 14.03 11.90
C ASN A 283 -3.36 13.41 12.24
N LYS A 284 -4.07 12.85 11.25
CA LYS A 284 -5.32 12.11 11.44
C LYS A 284 -5.06 10.61 11.44
N LEU A 285 -5.85 9.84 12.19
CA LEU A 285 -5.78 8.38 12.12
C LEU A 285 -6.08 7.88 10.70
N ILE A 286 -5.40 6.80 10.30
CA ILE A 286 -5.58 6.22 8.97
C ILE A 286 -6.68 5.15 9.03
N TYR A 287 -7.81 5.44 8.39
CA TYR A 287 -8.95 4.50 8.28
C TYR A 287 -8.97 3.77 6.94
N VAL A 288 -8.64 4.49 5.87
CA VAL A 288 -8.63 4.00 4.49
C VAL A 288 -7.43 4.63 3.78
N PRO A 289 -6.37 3.85 3.47
CA PRO A 289 -5.12 4.41 2.93
C PRO A 289 -5.26 5.29 1.69
N HIS A 290 -6.16 4.96 0.75
CA HIS A 290 -6.37 5.77 -0.45
C HIS A 290 -7.15 7.08 -0.22
N PHE A 291 -7.72 7.29 0.99
CA PHE A 291 -8.31 8.58 1.38
C PHE A 291 -7.33 9.46 2.15
N ALA A 292 -6.32 8.87 2.79
CA ALA A 292 -5.42 9.54 3.72
C ALA A 292 -4.56 10.61 3.02
N ASN A 293 -4.18 11.66 3.76
CA ASN A 293 -3.22 12.64 3.26
C ASN A 293 -1.80 12.04 3.33
N ARG A 294 -1.12 11.98 2.18
CA ARG A 294 0.24 11.43 2.05
C ARG A 294 1.21 12.46 1.48
N ASP A 295 0.86 13.73 1.58
CA ASP A 295 1.72 14.86 1.30
C ASP A 295 2.53 15.22 2.55
N TYR A 296 3.74 14.64 2.66
CA TYR A 296 4.66 14.90 3.77
C TYR A 296 5.65 16.02 3.44
N ARG A 297 5.40 16.80 2.39
CA ARG A 297 6.28 17.89 2.03
C ARG A 297 6.26 18.99 3.10
N LYS A 298 7.43 19.52 3.41
CA LYS A 298 7.62 20.66 4.31
C LYS A 298 8.33 21.76 3.54
N GLU A 299 7.97 23.01 3.82
CA GLU A 299 8.64 24.15 3.20
C GLU A 299 10.13 24.13 3.59
N GLY A 300 11.00 24.24 2.57
CA GLY A 300 12.46 24.24 2.76
C GLY A 300 13.09 22.87 3.03
N ASP A 301 12.35 21.77 2.85
CA ASP A 301 12.85 20.41 3.03
C ASP A 301 13.09 19.72 1.68
N ASP A 302 14.36 19.51 1.35
CA ASP A 302 14.78 18.83 0.11
C ASP A 302 14.48 17.33 0.12
N ASP A 303 14.22 16.73 1.30
CA ASP A 303 13.82 15.33 1.47
C ASP A 303 12.28 15.16 1.54
N SER A 304 11.55 16.16 1.07
CA SER A 304 10.09 16.20 1.09
C SER A 304 9.46 15.07 0.26
N LEU A 305 8.57 14.28 0.88
CA LEU A 305 7.97 13.08 0.28
C LEU A 305 6.51 13.34 -0.14
N TYR A 306 6.17 13.03 -1.39
CA TYR A 306 4.83 13.27 -1.96
C TYR A 306 4.24 12.00 -2.60
N TYR A 307 3.54 11.18 -1.81
CA TYR A 307 3.00 9.89 -2.29
C TYR A 307 1.65 10.04 -2.99
N ASN A 308 1.69 10.60 -4.19
CA ASN A 308 0.53 11.02 -4.96
C ASN A 308 -0.19 9.93 -5.77
N GLU A 309 0.35 8.73 -5.83
CA GLU A 309 -0.28 7.64 -6.57
C GLU A 309 -0.52 6.43 -5.65
N PHE A 310 -1.79 6.02 -5.55
CA PHE A 310 -2.17 4.83 -4.79
C PHE A 310 -2.15 3.59 -5.69
N CYS A 311 -1.39 2.59 -5.29
CA CYS A 311 -1.17 1.39 -6.10
C CYS A 311 -2.15 0.26 -5.78
N GLY A 312 -2.70 0.16 -4.59
CA GLY A 312 -3.68 -0.88 -4.31
C GLY A 312 -3.45 -1.62 -3.01
N TYR A 313 -4.25 -2.67 -2.85
CA TYR A 313 -4.30 -3.50 -1.68
C TYR A 313 -3.84 -4.92 -1.97
N TYR A 314 -3.29 -5.57 -0.95
CA TYR A 314 -2.73 -6.91 -1.02
C TYR A 314 -3.19 -7.73 0.18
N CYS A 315 -3.49 -9.01 -0.02
CA CYS A 315 -3.57 -9.97 1.06
C CYS A 315 -2.17 -10.54 1.33
N ILE A 316 -1.74 -10.51 2.58
CA ILE A 316 -0.40 -10.88 3.05
C ILE A 316 -0.54 -11.99 4.09
N PRO A 317 0.17 -13.12 3.96
CA PRO A 317 0.04 -14.22 4.90
C PRO A 317 0.58 -13.85 6.29
N THR A 318 -0.04 -14.37 7.35
CA THR A 318 0.42 -14.22 8.75
C THR A 318 1.51 -15.22 9.15
N ASN A 319 1.61 -16.35 8.44
CA ASN A 319 2.37 -17.51 8.88
C ASN A 319 3.89 -17.32 8.75
N GLN A 320 4.57 -17.23 9.90
CA GLN A 320 6.04 -17.22 10.04
C GLN A 320 6.76 -18.44 9.40
N SER A 321 6.07 -19.55 9.13
CA SER A 321 6.65 -20.80 8.60
C SER A 321 7.08 -20.72 7.13
N GLU A 322 6.40 -19.92 6.29
CA GLU A 322 6.89 -19.62 4.94
C GLU A 322 8.06 -18.63 4.99
N HIS A 323 8.18 -17.88 6.08
CA HIS A 323 9.23 -16.88 6.31
C HIS A 323 10.52 -17.44 6.97
N LYS A 324 10.55 -18.74 7.29
CA LYS A 324 11.73 -19.46 7.84
C LYS A 324 12.73 -19.94 6.79
N LYS A 325 12.42 -19.90 5.49
CA LYS A 325 13.34 -20.33 4.41
C LYS A 325 14.39 -19.28 4.03
N LEU A 326 14.71 -18.37 4.94
CA LEU A 326 15.68 -17.30 4.72
C LEU A 326 16.73 -17.41 5.83
N VAL A 327 17.54 -18.47 5.69
CA VAL A 327 18.85 -18.63 6.32
C VAL A 327 19.89 -18.22 5.30
#